data_AF-A0A317PI61-F1
#
_entry.id   AF-A0A317PI61-F1
#
_cell.length_a   1.000
_cell.length_b   1.000
_cell.length_c   1.000
_cell.angle_alpha   90.00
_cell.angle_beta   90.00
_cell.angle_gamma   90.00
#
_symmetry.space_group_name_H-M   'P 1'
#
loop_
_entity.id
_entity.type
_entity.pdbx_description
1 polymer ?
#
loop_
_entity_poly.entity_id
_entity_poly.type
_entity_poly.pdbx_seq_one_letter_code
_entity_poly.pdbx_strand_id
1 'polypeptide(L)'
;MPIRDRSRGGARRFLGRALSVITAGYALAALASLALAVVGVNGLFGLEPDPFASIFAMLLAMPWFLLIDFGPAAVPELAAFAMLVLGMAVNLGILLGLRRLMRRGRGVL
;
A
#
# COMPACT_ATOMS: atom_id res chain seq x y z
N MET A 1 45.48 -2.84 -12.04
CA MET A 1 44.85 -3.04 -10.71
C MET A 1 43.35 -2.81 -10.83
N PRO A 2 42.48 -3.84 -10.73
CA PRO A 2 41.04 -3.62 -10.72
C PRO A 2 40.58 -3.32 -9.29
N ILE A 3 40.20 -2.07 -9.01
CA ILE A 3 39.53 -1.69 -7.76
C ILE A 3 38.12 -2.27 -7.82
N ARG A 4 37.98 -3.53 -7.40
CA ARG A 4 36.71 -4.25 -7.42
C ARG A 4 35.82 -3.73 -6.27
N ASP A 5 34.77 -3.07 -6.70
CA ASP A 5 33.62 -2.45 -6.05
C ASP A 5 32.89 -3.30 -4.96
N ARG A 6 33.57 -3.67 -3.87
CA ARG A 6 32.96 -4.42 -2.75
C ARG A 6 31.79 -3.67 -2.09
N SER A 7 31.72 -2.34 -2.21
CA SER A 7 30.67 -1.51 -1.62
C SER A 7 29.28 -1.78 -2.23
N ARG A 8 29.20 -2.11 -3.53
CA ARG A 8 27.93 -2.30 -4.25
C ARG A 8 27.14 -3.54 -3.80
N GLY A 9 27.82 -4.56 -3.27
CA GLY A 9 27.18 -5.80 -2.81
C GLY A 9 26.38 -5.63 -1.51
N GLY A 10 26.90 -4.85 -0.57
CA GLY A 10 26.26 -4.59 0.72
C GLY A 10 25.00 -3.74 0.58
N ALA A 11 25.09 -2.62 -0.14
CA ALA A 11 23.98 -1.69 -0.37
C ALA A 11 22.76 -2.37 -1.02
N ARG A 12 22.99 -3.25 -2.00
CA ARG A 12 21.91 -4.00 -2.69
C ARG A 12 21.19 -4.99 -1.79
N ARG A 13 21.91 -5.69 -0.89
CA ARG A 13 21.30 -6.61 0.08
C ARG A 13 20.45 -5.86 1.10
N PHE A 14 20.95 -4.72 1.57
CA PHE A 14 20.20 -3.83 2.46
C PHE A 14 18.91 -3.34 1.78
N LEU A 15 19.01 -2.80 0.56
CA LEU A 15 17.86 -2.30 -0.19
C LEU A 15 16.78 -3.37 -0.41
N GLY A 16 17.17 -4.61 -0.75
CA GLY A 16 16.23 -5.71 -0.93
C GLY A 16 15.52 -6.14 0.37
N ARG A 17 16.21 -6.05 1.52
CA ARG A 17 15.61 -6.30 2.84
C ARG A 17 14.66 -5.16 3.21
N ALA A 18 15.11 -3.92 3.09
CA ALA A 18 14.32 -2.73 3.35
C ALA A 18 13.02 -2.74 2.54
N LEU A 19 13.10 -3.00 1.23
CA LEU A 19 11.92 -3.08 0.37
C LEU A 19 10.96 -4.19 0.79
N SER A 20 11.48 -5.35 1.25
CA SER A 20 10.64 -6.44 1.74
C SER A 20 9.91 -6.07 3.04
N VAL A 21 10.60 -5.39 3.96
CA VAL A 21 10.01 -4.88 5.21
C VAL A 21 8.96 -3.82 4.91
N ILE A 22 9.26 -2.85 4.04
CA ILE A 22 8.31 -1.81 3.61
C ILE A 22 7.07 -2.44 2.97
N THR A 23 7.24 -3.42 2.09
CA THR A 23 6.12 -4.11 1.44
C THR A 23 5.24 -4.83 2.46
N ALA A 24 5.85 -5.54 3.41
CA ALA A 24 5.11 -6.25 4.46
C ALA A 24 4.38 -5.29 5.40
N GLY A 25 5.06 -4.21 5.83
CA GLY A 25 4.48 -3.18 6.68
C GLY A 25 3.32 -2.47 5.99
N TYR A 26 3.46 -2.13 4.70
CA TYR A 26 2.38 -1.56 3.91
C TYR A 26 1.18 -2.51 3.82
N ALA A 27 1.40 -3.80 3.52
CA ALA A 27 0.31 -4.78 3.42
C ALA A 27 -0.44 -4.93 4.75
N LEU A 28 0.27 -4.98 5.87
CA LEU A 28 -0.34 -5.05 7.20
C LEU A 28 -1.14 -3.78 7.52
N ALA A 29 -0.57 -2.61 7.24
CA ALA A 29 -1.25 -1.32 7.44
C ALA A 29 -2.51 -1.20 6.57
N ALA A 30 -2.45 -1.64 5.31
CA ALA A 30 -3.59 -1.65 4.40
C ALA A 30 -4.72 -2.53 4.96
N LEU A 31 -4.42 -3.78 5.34
CA LEU A 31 -5.41 -4.69 5.91
C LEU A 31 -6.01 -4.16 7.21
N ALA A 32 -5.17 -3.65 8.13
CA ALA A 32 -5.63 -3.06 9.38
C ALA A 32 -6.52 -1.83 9.14
N SER A 33 -6.15 -0.96 8.21
CA SER A 33 -6.94 0.24 7.87
C SER A 33 -8.29 -0.10 7.25
N LEU A 34 -8.37 -1.13 6.41
CA LEU A 34 -9.64 -1.60 5.84
C LEU A 34 -10.52 -2.23 6.92
N ALA A 35 -9.95 -3.02 7.82
CA ALA A 35 -10.67 -3.58 8.96
C ALA A 35 -11.22 -2.46 9.85
N LEU A 36 -10.40 -1.45 10.16
CA LEU A 36 -10.83 -0.27 10.91
C LEU A 36 -11.94 0.50 10.20
N ALA A 37 -11.84 0.70 8.88
CA ALA A 37 -12.89 1.37 8.12
C ALA A 37 -14.22 0.60 8.20
N VAL A 38 -14.20 -0.72 8.01
CA VAL A 38 -15.41 -1.55 8.08
C VAL A 38 -15.99 -1.55 9.49
N VAL A 39 -15.16 -1.76 10.51
CA VAL A 39 -15.60 -1.84 11.91
C VAL A 39 -16.08 -0.48 12.42
N GLY A 40 -15.29 0.57 12.20
CA GLY A 40 -15.57 1.92 12.70
C GLY A 40 -16.75 2.57 12.01
N VAL A 41 -16.83 2.54 10.69
CA VAL A 41 -17.95 3.19 9.96
C VAL A 41 -19.29 2.51 10.28
N ASN A 42 -19.31 1.19 10.45
CA ASN A 42 -20.55 0.45 10.74
C ASN A 42 -20.83 0.29 12.24
N GLY A 43 -19.99 0.82 13.14
CA GLY A 43 -20.16 0.65 14.59
C GLY A 43 -20.17 -0.83 15.04
N LEU A 44 -19.41 -1.70 14.37
CA LEU A 44 -19.38 -3.11 14.71
C LEU A 44 -18.79 -3.32 16.11
N PHE A 45 -19.18 -4.43 16.76
CA PHE A 45 -18.74 -4.78 18.12
C PHE A 45 -19.19 -3.80 19.22
N GLY A 46 -20.28 -3.05 19.00
CA GLY A 46 -20.81 -2.12 19.99
C GLY A 46 -20.02 -0.82 20.11
N LEU A 47 -19.21 -0.51 19.09
CA LEU A 47 -18.52 0.77 18.95
C LEU A 47 -19.48 1.82 18.38
N GLU A 48 -19.28 3.08 18.75
CA GLU A 48 -20.00 4.19 18.13
C GLU A 48 -19.55 4.34 16.66
N PRO A 49 -20.47 4.45 15.69
CA PRO A 49 -20.12 4.68 14.29
C PRO A 49 -19.25 5.92 14.10
N ASP A 50 -18.05 5.73 13.56
CA ASP A 50 -17.09 6.80 13.28
C ASP A 50 -16.81 6.90 11.76
N PRO A 51 -17.29 7.96 11.08
CA PRO A 51 -17.04 8.16 9.66
C PRO A 51 -15.55 8.39 9.35
N PHE A 52 -14.76 8.86 10.33
CA PHE A 52 -13.33 9.14 10.16
C PHE A 52 -12.46 7.89 10.22
N ALA A 53 -13.00 6.72 10.60
CA ALA A 53 -12.28 5.46 10.63
C ALA A 53 -11.69 5.08 9.25
N SER A 54 -12.30 5.56 8.17
CA SER A 54 -11.84 5.36 6.78
C SER A 54 -10.65 6.22 6.35
N ILE A 55 -10.26 7.26 7.10
CA ILE A 55 -9.17 8.18 6.72
C ILE A 55 -7.86 7.43 6.49
N PHE A 56 -7.51 6.46 7.33
CA PHE A 56 -6.28 5.69 7.17
C PHE A 56 -6.29 4.90 5.86
N ALA A 57 -7.45 4.38 5.48
CA ALA A 57 -7.62 3.69 4.22
C ALA A 57 -7.47 4.65 3.03
N MET A 58 -8.06 5.85 3.12
CA MET A 58 -7.90 6.91 2.11
C MET A 58 -6.44 7.30 1.92
N LEU A 59 -5.70 7.53 3.01
CA LEU A 59 -4.29 7.91 2.96
C LEU A 59 -3.41 6.82 2.33
N LEU A 60 -3.66 5.54 2.64
CA LEU A 60 -2.90 4.42 2.07
C LEU A 60 -3.26 4.13 0.60
N ALA A 61 -4.45 4.52 0.15
CA ALA A 61 -4.91 4.42 -1.23
C ALA A 61 -4.46 5.60 -2.10
N MET A 62 -3.85 6.64 -1.53
CA MET A 62 -3.27 7.75 -2.28
C MET A 62 -2.17 7.26 -3.25
N PRO A 63 -1.96 7.95 -4.39
CA PRO A 63 -2.69 9.13 -4.86
C PRO A 63 -3.99 8.80 -5.60
N TRP A 64 -4.29 7.51 -5.82
CA TRP A 64 -5.38 7.05 -6.68
C TRP A 64 -6.75 7.57 -6.22
N PHE A 65 -6.92 7.71 -4.91
CA PHE A 65 -8.14 8.27 -4.33
C PHE A 65 -8.40 9.73 -4.76
N LEU A 66 -7.36 10.54 -5.05
CA LEU A 66 -7.52 11.92 -5.53
C LEU A 66 -7.97 12.01 -6.98
N LEU A 67 -7.81 10.92 -7.75
CA LEU A 67 -8.23 10.88 -9.14
C LEU A 67 -9.75 10.72 -9.27
N ILE A 68 -10.44 10.51 -8.15
CA ILE A 68 -11.89 10.43 -8.09
C ILE A 68 -12.41 11.86 -7.97
N ASP A 69 -13.09 12.31 -9.01
CA ASP A 69 -13.91 13.51 -8.92
C ASP A 69 -15.19 13.16 -8.17
N PHE A 70 -15.25 13.53 -6.89
CA PHE A 70 -16.47 13.52 -6.10
C PHE A 70 -17.32 14.72 -6.54
N GLY A 71 -17.81 14.67 -7.78
CA GLY A 71 -18.75 15.66 -8.29
C GLY A 71 -19.98 15.79 -7.37
N PRO A 72 -20.88 16.75 -7.64
CA PRO A 72 -22.04 17.02 -6.78
C PRO A 72 -23.03 15.84 -6.67
N ALA A 73 -22.89 14.82 -7.53
CA ALA A 73 -23.60 13.56 -7.38
C ALA A 73 -22.87 12.66 -6.37
N ALA A 74 -23.56 12.25 -5.30
CA ALA A 74 -23.03 11.34 -4.30
C ALA A 74 -22.53 10.05 -4.98
N VAL A 75 -21.23 9.79 -4.85
CA VAL A 75 -20.64 8.51 -5.29
C VAL A 75 -21.19 7.41 -4.38
N PRO A 76 -21.73 6.31 -4.92
CA PRO A 76 -22.22 5.21 -4.09
C PRO A 76 -21.13 4.74 -3.12
N GLU A 77 -21.48 4.52 -1.85
CA GLU A 77 -20.51 4.12 -0.80
C GLU A 77 -19.69 2.89 -1.19
N LEU A 78 -20.34 1.91 -1.85
CA LEU A 78 -19.68 0.72 -2.36
C LEU A 78 -18.60 1.04 -3.39
N ALA A 79 -18.83 2.03 -4.25
CA ALA A 79 -17.86 2.45 -5.25
C ALA A 79 -16.67 3.18 -4.59
N ALA A 80 -16.91 4.04 -3.60
CA ALA A 80 -15.85 4.67 -2.83
C ALA A 80 -14.97 3.61 -2.10
N PHE A 81 -15.60 2.63 -1.45
CA PHE A 81 -14.88 1.54 -0.80
C PHE A 81 -14.09 0.67 -1.78
N ALA A 82 -14.69 0.29 -2.91
CA ALA A 82 -14.01 -0.48 -3.95
C ALA A 82 -12.76 0.25 -4.48
N MET A 83 -12.84 1.57 -4.64
CA MET A 83 -11.70 2.38 -5.09
C MET A 83 -10.58 2.46 -4.04
N LEU A 84 -10.91 2.51 -2.73
CA LEU A 84 -9.90 2.40 -1.68
C LEU A 84 -9.14 1.09 -1.77
N VAL A 85 -9.86 -0.03 -1.88
CA VAL A 85 -9.28 -1.37 -2.03
C VAL A 85 -8.42 -1.43 -3.29
N LEU A 86 -8.91 -0.91 -4.41
CA LEU A 86 -8.17 -0.91 -5.67
C LEU A 86 -6.91 -0.05 -5.60
N GLY A 87 -6.99 1.16 -5.04
CA GLY A 87 -5.84 2.05 -4.88
C GLY A 87 -4.74 1.42 -4.02
N MET A 88 -5.12 0.79 -2.90
CA MET A 88 -4.16 0.04 -2.08
C MET A 88 -3.56 -1.17 -2.81
N ALA A 89 -4.39 -1.90 -3.56
CA ALA A 89 -3.93 -3.05 -4.34
C ALA A 89 -2.92 -2.65 -5.42
N VAL A 90 -3.15 -1.51 -6.08
CA VAL A 90 -2.21 -0.93 -7.05
C VAL A 90 -0.90 -0.56 -6.37
N ASN A 91 -0.93 0.15 -5.23
CA ASN A 91 0.26 0.50 -4.46
C ASN A 91 1.06 -0.74 -4.02
N LEU A 92 0.38 -1.76 -3.51
CA LEU A 92 1.01 -3.04 -3.16
C LEU A 92 1.61 -3.73 -4.39
N GLY A 93 0.89 -3.71 -5.52
CA GLY A 93 1.34 -4.23 -6.80
C GLY A 93 2.64 -3.57 -7.28
N ILE A 94 2.75 -2.25 -7.14
CA ILE A 94 3.96 -1.49 -7.46
C ILE A 94 5.13 -1.95 -6.57
N LEU A 95 4.93 -2.03 -5.25
CA LEU A 95 5.97 -2.50 -4.32
C LEU A 95 6.44 -3.93 -4.64
N LEU A 96 5.49 -4.83 -4.91
CA LEU A 96 5.79 -6.21 -5.33
C LEU A 96 6.50 -6.25 -6.69
N GLY A 97 6.12 -5.39 -7.63
CA GLY A 97 6.76 -5.23 -8.93
C GLY A 97 8.23 -4.81 -8.80
N LEU A 98 8.50 -3.75 -8.02
CA LEU A 98 9.85 -3.29 -7.70
C LEU A 98 10.68 -4.40 -7.05
N ARG A 99 10.09 -5.12 -6.08
CA ARG A 99 10.75 -6.25 -5.41
C ARG A 99 11.08 -7.37 -6.38
N ARG A 100 10.18 -7.70 -7.31
CA ARG A 100 10.40 -8.70 -8.35
C ARG A 100 11.49 -8.28 -9.33
N LEU A 101 11.49 -7.03 -9.78
CA LEU A 101 12.51 -6.50 -10.70
C LEU A 101 13.92 -6.59 -10.11
N MET A 102 14.07 -6.20 -8.84
CA MET A 102 15.35 -6.32 -8.12
C MET A 102 15.78 -7.77 -7.88
N ARG A 103 14.84 -8.71 -7.78
CA ARG A 103 15.16 -10.14 -7.67
C ARG A 103 15.54 -10.75 -9.01
N ARG A 104 14.89 -10.36 -10.11
CA ARG A 104 15.19 -10.86 -11.47
C ARG A 104 16.56 -10.44 -11.98
N GLY A 105 17.02 -9.24 -11.63
CA GLY A 105 18.40 -8.81 -11.90
C GLY A 105 19.49 -9.64 -11.21
N ARG A 106 19.13 -10.64 -10.37
CA ARG A 106 20.06 -11.61 -9.77
C ARG A 106 20.36 -12.83 -10.64
N GLY A 107 19.64 -13.05 -11.74
CA GLY A 107 19.75 -14.27 -12.56
C GLY A 107 20.45 -14.12 -13.91
N VAL A 108 20.91 -12.92 -14.27
CA VAL A 108 21.48 -12.61 -15.61
C VAL A 108 22.94 -12.13 -15.54
N LEU A 109 23.59 -12.23 -14.36
CA LEU A 109 25.00 -11.87 -14.17
C LEU A 109 25.78 -13.05 -13.59
#